data_AF-A0A8H7S5M2-F1
#
_entry.id   AF-A0A8H7S5M2-F1
#
_cell.length_a   1.000
_cell.length_b   1.000
_cell.length_c   1.000
_cell.angle_alpha   90.00
_cell.angle_beta   90.00
_cell.angle_gamma   90.00
#
_symmetry.space_group_name_H-M   'P 1'
#
loop_
_entity.id
_entity.type
_entity.pdbx_description
1 polymer ?
#
loop_
_entity_poly.entity_id
_entity_poly.type
_entity_poly.pdbx_seq_one_letter_code
_entity_poly.pdbx_strand_id
1 'polypeptide(L)'
;MPNKGIIYKLRLTRLPLVCEAKLLKTLQESLQPYGRILDIGSFREPTTNFFMGSGYAILDCQPVVGEHPYQELKHIIDWAGEYEHAFYVTSLHLVS
;
A
#
# COMPACT_ATOMS: atom_id res chain seq x y z
N MET A 1 -16.46 17.91 11.47
CA MET A 1 -15.55 16.77 11.24
C MET A 1 -14.41 17.27 10.37
N PRO A 2 -13.14 17.24 10.80
CA PRO A 2 -12.07 17.82 9.99
C PRO A 2 -11.81 16.95 8.76
N ASN A 3 -11.73 17.59 7.59
CA ASN A 3 -11.33 16.98 6.31
C ASN A 3 -9.95 16.33 6.49
N LYS A 4 -9.93 15.00 6.65
CA LYS A 4 -8.73 14.20 6.42
C LYS A 4 -8.41 14.36 4.94
N GLY A 5 -7.31 15.04 4.64
CA GLY A 5 -6.72 15.07 3.32
C GLY A 5 -6.60 13.67 2.72
N ILE A 6 -6.69 13.67 1.40
CA ILE A 6 -7.29 12.55 0.70
C ILE A 6 -6.22 11.67 0.06
N ILE A 7 -4.95 12.05 0.23
CA ILE A 7 -3.79 11.29 -0.20
C ILE A 7 -3.03 10.77 1.02
N TYR A 8 -2.78 9.46 1.05
CA TYR A 8 -2.01 8.80 2.11
C TYR A 8 -0.70 8.25 1.57
N LYS A 9 0.40 8.55 2.27
CA LYS A 9 1.65 7.83 2.10
C LYS A 9 1.69 6.66 3.08
N LEU A 10 1.78 5.46 2.54
CA LEU A 10 1.84 4.22 3.30
C LEU A 10 3.27 3.76 3.45
N ARG A 11 3.64 3.35 4.66
CA ARG A 11 4.84 2.56 4.93
C ARG A 11 4.42 1.11 5.08
N LEU A 12 5.00 0.24 4.25
CA LEU A 12 4.72 -1.19 4.19
C LEU A 12 5.87 -1.96 4.85
N THR A 13 5.54 -2.91 5.73
CA THR A 13 6.56 -3.74 6.42
C THR A 13 6.11 -5.19 6.54
N ARG A 14 7.08 -6.08 6.80
CA ARG A 14 6.90 -7.56 6.73
C ARG A 14 6.46 -8.04 5.35
N LEU A 15 7.01 -7.41 4.31
CA LEU A 15 6.79 -7.87 2.94
C LEU A 15 7.58 -9.17 2.70
N PRO A 16 6.99 -10.17 2.02
CA PRO A 16 7.65 -11.43 1.74
C PRO A 16 8.79 -11.24 0.73
N LEU A 17 9.84 -12.06 0.85
CA LEU A 17 10.94 -12.09 -0.12
C LEU A 17 10.50 -12.87 -1.37
N VAL A 18 9.93 -12.14 -2.33
CA VAL A 18 9.53 -12.65 -3.65
C VAL A 18 10.15 -11.80 -4.75
N CYS A 19 10.04 -12.22 -6.01
CA CYS A 19 10.51 -11.41 -7.12
C CYS A 19 9.70 -10.10 -7.20
N GLU A 20 10.35 -9.02 -7.65
CA GLU A 20 9.78 -7.67 -7.65
C GLU A 20 8.47 -7.56 -8.44
N ALA A 21 8.39 -8.25 -9.59
CA ALA A 21 7.16 -8.28 -10.38
C ALA A 21 5.98 -8.89 -9.61
N LYS A 22 6.19 -9.99 -8.87
CA LYS A 22 5.15 -10.59 -8.01
C LYS A 22 4.82 -9.65 -6.85
N LEU A 23 5.84 -9.05 -6.21
CA LEU A 23 5.65 -8.11 -5.11
C LEU A 23 4.77 -6.93 -5.50
N LEU A 24 5.11 -6.22 -6.57
CA LEU A 24 4.38 -5.03 -7.00
C LEU A 24 2.96 -5.37 -7.45
N LYS A 25 2.77 -6.46 -8.19
CA LYS A 25 1.44 -6.93 -8.60
C LYS A 25 0.55 -7.24 -7.39
N THR A 26 1.06 -8.06 -6.45
CA THR A 26 0.25 -8.44 -5.29
C THR A 26 -0.04 -7.24 -4.39
N LEU A 27 0.91 -6.32 -4.21
CA LEU A 27 0.65 -5.09 -3.48
C LEU A 27 -0.41 -4.21 -4.15
N GLN A 28 -0.43 -4.14 -5.49
CA GLN A 28 -1.50 -3.44 -6.21
C GLN A 28 -2.88 -4.07 -5.93
N GLU A 29 -2.97 -5.40 -6.05
CA GLU A 29 -4.20 -6.15 -5.79
C GLU A 29 -4.66 -6.04 -4.34
N SER A 30 -3.74 -6.05 -3.37
CA SER A 30 -4.04 -5.88 -1.95
C SER A 30 -4.46 -4.47 -1.58
N LEU A 31 -3.95 -3.43 -2.26
CA LEU A 31 -4.17 -2.03 -1.88
C LEU A 31 -5.28 -1.30 -2.65
N GLN A 32 -5.63 -1.76 -3.85
CA GLN A 32 -6.70 -1.15 -4.67
C GLN A 32 -8.07 -1.00 -3.98
N PRO A 33 -8.49 -1.84 -3.01
CA PRO A 33 -9.79 -1.64 -2.35
C PRO A 33 -9.83 -0.39 -1.46
N TYR A 34 -8.66 0.17 -1.09
CA TYR A 34 -8.54 1.27 -0.14
C TYR A 34 -8.31 2.63 -0.82
N GLY A 35 -8.05 2.65 -2.13
CA GLY A 35 -7.80 3.88 -2.87
C GLY A 35 -7.18 3.63 -4.25
N ARG A 36 -7.16 4.67 -5.07
CA ARG A 36 -6.39 4.69 -6.31
C ARG A 36 -4.91 4.76 -5.99
N ILE A 37 -4.14 3.79 -6.49
CA ILE A 37 -2.69 3.75 -6.31
C ILE A 37 -2.05 4.79 -7.25
N LEU A 38 -1.35 5.76 -6.67
CA LEU A 38 -0.58 6.78 -7.40
C LEU A 38 0.87 6.35 -7.63
N ASP A 39 1.47 5.69 -6.63
CA ASP A 39 2.82 5.15 -6.70
C ASP A 39 2.98 3.97 -5.74
N ILE A 40 3.89 3.05 -6.05
CA ILE A 40 4.17 1.88 -5.24
C ILE A 40 5.58 1.35 -5.49
N GLY A 41 6.27 0.98 -4.42
CA GLY A 41 7.64 0.52 -4.53
C GLY A 41 8.15 -0.27 -3.33
N SER A 42 9.30 -0.89 -3.52
CA SER A 42 10.04 -1.59 -2.49
C SER A 42 11.28 -0.80 -2.07
N PHE A 43 11.64 -0.88 -0.79
CA PHE A 43 12.91 -0.35 -0.32
C PHE A 43 14.00 -1.40 -0.52
N ARG A 44 15.11 -0.95 -1.11
CA ARG A 44 16.30 -1.75 -1.37
C ARG A 44 17.51 -1.07 -0.76
N GLU A 45 18.45 -1.88 -0.28
CA GLU A 45 19.72 -1.37 0.24
C GLU A 45 20.56 -0.82 -0.93
N PRO A 46 21.07 0.43 -0.86
CA PRO A 46 21.68 1.10 -2.02
C PRO A 46 22.90 0.40 -2.63
N THR A 47 23.68 -0.33 -1.85
CA THR A 47 24.97 -0.90 -2.27
C THR A 47 24.80 -2.23 -2.98
N THR A 48 23.98 -3.11 -2.39
CA THR A 48 23.76 -4.49 -2.83
C THR A 48 22.46 -4.66 -3.60
N ASN A 49 21.61 -3.62 -3.63
CA ASN A 49 20.26 -3.65 -4.16
C ASN A 49 19.36 -4.71 -3.50
N PHE A 50 19.74 -5.14 -2.28
CA PHE A 50 19.05 -6.19 -1.54
C PHE A 50 17.71 -5.70 -1.01
N PHE A 51 16.67 -6.52 -1.14
CA PHE A 51 15.33 -6.18 -0.69
C PHE A 51 15.24 -6.15 0.84
N MET A 52 14.69 -5.08 1.40
CA MET A 52 14.68 -4.85 2.86
C MET A 52 13.38 -5.29 3.56
N GLY A 53 12.53 -6.09 2.92
CA GLY A 53 11.26 -6.55 3.52
C GLY A 53 10.26 -5.40 3.80
N SER A 54 10.45 -4.25 3.16
CA SER A 54 9.66 -3.05 3.35
C SER A 54 9.51 -2.27 2.05
N GLY A 55 8.52 -1.38 2.01
CA GLY A 55 8.20 -0.60 0.82
C GLY A 55 7.27 0.56 1.14
N TYR A 56 6.72 1.15 0.10
CA TYR A 56 5.79 2.25 0.21
C TYR A 56 4.67 2.14 -0.81
N ALA A 57 3.57 2.83 -0.53
CA ALA A 57 2.53 3.11 -1.51
C ALA A 57 2.00 4.53 -1.29
N ILE A 58 1.52 5.17 -2.34
CA ILE A 58 0.79 6.45 -2.26
C ILE A 58 -0.61 6.17 -2.77
N LEU A 59 -1.62 6.38 -1.92
CA LEU A 59 -3.02 6.17 -2.25
C LEU A 59 -3.76 7.50 -2.31
N ASP A 60 -4.57 7.67 -3.35
CA ASP A 60 -5.64 8.66 -3.41
C ASP A 60 -6.95 7.99 -3.02
N CYS A 61 -7.49 8.40 -1.88
CA CYS A 61 -8.73 7.88 -1.30
C CYS A 61 -9.94 8.77 -1.64
N GLN A 62 -9.84 9.64 -2.64
CA GLN A 62 -10.94 10.52 -3.05
C GLN A 62 -12.12 9.68 -3.52
N PRO A 63 -13.34 9.88 -2.97
CA PRO A 63 -14.51 9.23 -3.50
C PRO A 63 -14.69 9.60 -4.98
N VAL A 64 -14.76 8.60 -5.84
CA VAL A 64 -15.07 8.82 -7.25
C VAL A 64 -16.58 8.83 -7.43
N VAL A 65 -17.12 9.90 -8.02
CA VAL A 65 -18.57 10.05 -8.24
C VAL A 65 -19.06 8.93 -9.14
N GLY A 66 -20.03 8.14 -8.66
CA GLY A 66 -20.62 7.03 -9.41
C GLY A 66 -19.96 5.67 -9.16
N GLU A 67 -18.91 5.60 -8.33
CA GLU A 67 -18.29 4.35 -7.91
C GLU A 67 -18.58 4.02 -6.44
N HIS A 68 -18.39 2.75 -6.07
CA HIS A 68 -18.46 2.36 -4.66
C HIS A 68 -17.33 3.03 -3.87
N PRO A 69 -17.61 3.51 -2.64
CA PRO A 69 -16.58 4.11 -1.81
C PRO A 69 -15.47 3.10 -1.50
N TYR A 70 -14.23 3.60 -1.44
CA TYR A 70 -13.11 2.80 -0.97
C TYR A 70 -13.31 2.32 0.47
N GLN A 71 -12.71 1.18 0.79
CA GLN A 71 -12.71 0.63 2.15
C GLN A 71 -11.85 1.49 3.08
N GLU A 72 -12.17 1.45 4.37
CA GLU A 72 -11.31 2.07 5.39
C GLU A 72 -9.95 1.35 5.46
N LEU A 73 -8.87 2.13 5.42
CA LEU A 73 -7.51 1.60 5.47
C LEU A 73 -7.23 0.89 6.81
N LYS A 74 -6.75 -0.35 6.72
CA LYS A 74 -6.41 -1.19 7.87
C LYS A 74 -4.91 -1.17 8.16
N HIS A 75 -4.54 -1.43 9.41
CA HIS A 75 -3.14 -1.60 9.82
C HIS A 75 -2.51 -2.94 9.39
N ILE A 76 -3.36 -3.93 9.10
CA ILE A 76 -2.97 -5.25 8.62
C ILE A 76 -3.75 -5.49 7.34
N ILE A 77 -3.04 -5.81 6.26
CA ILE A 77 -3.64 -6.07 4.95
C ILE A 77 -3.19 -7.45 4.48
N ASP A 78 -4.17 -8.24 4.06
CA ASP A 78 -3.94 -9.58 3.53
C ASP A 78 -3.17 -9.51 2.22
N TRP A 79 -2.24 -10.45 2.06
CA TRP A 79 -1.50 -10.64 0.83
C TRP A 79 -2.42 -11.28 -0.21
N ALA A 80 -2.71 -10.57 -1.31
CA ALA A 80 -3.70 -11.04 -2.26
C ALA A 80 -3.31 -12.42 -2.84
N GLY A 81 -4.26 -13.35 -2.80
CA GLY A 81 -4.07 -14.73 -3.25
C GLY A 81 -3.54 -15.70 -2.20
N GLU A 82 -3.14 -15.26 -0.99
CA GLU A 82 -2.62 -16.14 0.06
C GLU A 82 -3.18 -15.74 1.45
N TYR A 83 -4.22 -16.45 1.92
CA TYR A 83 -4.99 -16.12 3.13
C TYR A 83 -4.20 -16.17 4.46
N GLU A 84 -3.02 -16.79 4.46
CA GLU A 84 -2.17 -16.93 5.67
C GLU A 84 -1.05 -15.88 5.75
N HIS A 85 -0.95 -15.01 4.74
CA HIS A 85 0.09 -13.98 4.67
C HIS A 85 -0.53 -12.59 4.72
N ALA A 86 0.08 -11.71 5.52
CA ALA A 86 -0.33 -10.32 5.65
C ALA A 86 0.88 -9.42 5.86
N PHE A 87 0.73 -8.14 5.53
CA PHE A 87 1.75 -7.12 5.77
C PHE A 87 1.17 -5.98 6.61
N TYR A 88 2.06 -5.24 7.27
CA TYR A 88 1.66 -4.11 8.10
C TYR A 88 1.73 -2.81 7.35
N VAL A 89 0.75 -1.95 7.63
CA VAL A 89 0.61 -0.62 7.07
C VAL A 89 0.61 0.43 8.17
N THR A 90 1.48 1.42 8.00
CA THR A 90 1.42 2.67 8.75
C THR A 90 1.13 3.80 7.77
N SER A 91 0.05 4.54 8.00
CA SER A 91 -0.32 5.67 7.16
C SER A 91 0.25 6.97 7.72
N LEU A 92 0.88 7.75 6.85
CA LEU A 92 1.17 9.15 7.07
C LEU A 92 0.21 9.96 6.19
N HIS A 93 -0.56 10.82 6.83
CA HIS A 93 -1.47 11.70 6.14
C HIS A 93 -0.69 12.84 5.47
N LEU A 94 -0.78 12.95 4.14
CA LEU A 94 -0.17 14.06 3.39
C LEU A 94 -1.19 15.20 3.35
N VAL A 95 -0.94 16.26 4.11
CA VAL A 95 -1.76 17.48 4.10
C VAL A 95 -1.48 18.21 2.78
N SER A 96 -2.52 18.41 1.96
CA SER A 96 -2.53 19.42 0.88
C SER A 96 -3.17 20.70 1.38
#